data_AF-A0A811G9S7-F1
#
_entry.id   AF-A0A811G9S7-F1
#
_cell.length_a   1.000
_cell.length_b   1.000
_cell.length_c   1.000
_cell.angle_alpha   90.00
_cell.angle_beta   90.00
_cell.angle_gamma   90.00
#
_symmetry.space_group_name_H-M   'P 1'
#
loop_
_entity.id
_entity.type
_entity.pdbx_description
1 polymer ?
#
loop_
_entity_poly.entity_id
_entity_poly.type
_entity_poly.pdbx_seq_one_letter_code
_entity_poly.pdbx_strand_id
1 'polypeptide(L)'
;MKFKELSITEFVSLLTIVALSICVITQTYFYYRLDALWVMSLIPPSIYLLDVIKVIAFIFVSIFVVFGLESIFGKITKKNRHKIKIRYENIEEIRKLLIKNRKSYENNLLLFICLIVSLFGFFLIFIGIKISMILSMVFGAMIGTILILNTDKSLTRNFKLGLLGGLLIVGAVIIGEFKYAEISNLPKVTLVADSEKRNLYHLLEQSKTNAVIFKRDKNGANSFKIVDLNQIHSIQSVTDN
;
A
#
# COMPACT_ATOMS: atom_id res chain seq x y z
N MET A 1 -12.19 27.09 -16.03
CA MET A 1 -12.74 27.03 -14.66
C MET A 1 -11.77 27.75 -13.75
N LYS A 2 -12.20 28.82 -13.07
CA LYS A 2 -11.39 29.49 -12.04
C LYS A 2 -11.13 28.47 -10.93
N PHE A 3 -9.88 28.13 -10.67
CA PHE A 3 -9.54 27.41 -9.44
C PHE A 3 -9.99 28.32 -8.30
N LYS A 4 -10.98 27.88 -7.51
CA LYS A 4 -11.28 28.53 -6.24
C LYS A 4 -9.99 28.43 -5.45
N GLU A 5 -9.31 29.54 -5.23
CA GLU A 5 -8.10 29.58 -4.42
C GLU A 5 -8.51 29.05 -3.04
N LEU A 6 -8.14 27.80 -2.78
CA LEU A 6 -8.34 27.20 -1.47
C LEU A 6 -7.54 28.04 -0.50
N SER A 7 -8.21 28.54 0.53
CA SER A 7 -7.48 29.17 1.64
C SER A 7 -6.50 28.15 2.21
N ILE A 8 -5.35 28.62 2.70
CA ILE A 8 -4.33 27.75 3.31
C ILE A 8 -4.96 26.86 4.38
N THR A 9 -5.92 27.39 5.14
CA THR A 9 -6.69 26.67 6.16
C THR A 9 -7.53 25.53 5.59
N GLU A 10 -8.24 25.73 4.48
CA GLU A 10 -9.03 24.68 3.81
C GLU A 10 -8.14 23.59 3.20
N PHE A 11 -6.96 23.97 2.69
CA PHE A 11 -6.01 23.00 2.17
C PHE A 11 -5.43 22.13 3.30
N VAL A 12 -5.02 22.75 4.41
CA VAL A 12 -4.51 22.04 5.59
C VAL A 12 -5.58 21.13 6.19
N SER A 13 -6.82 21.59 6.30
CA SER A 13 -7.92 20.78 6.85
C SER A 13 -8.23 19.56 5.98
N LEU A 14 -8.20 19.71 4.65
CA LEU A 14 -8.39 18.60 3.73
C LEU A 14 -7.26 17.58 3.85
N LEU A 15 -6.01 18.03 3.96
CA LEU A 15 -4.86 17.15 4.19
C LEU A 15 -4.97 16.38 5.52
N THR A 16 -5.38 17.02 6.61
CA THR A 16 -5.57 16.33 7.90
C THR A 16 -6.69 15.31 7.83
N ILE A 17 -7.80 15.60 7.16
CA ILE A 17 -8.90 14.63 6.96
C ILE A 17 -8.40 13.38 6.21
N VAL A 18 -7.63 13.58 5.14
CA VAL A 18 -7.07 12.47 4.36
C VAL A 18 -6.08 11.67 5.21
N ALA A 19 -5.17 12.34 5.91
CA ALA A 19 -4.19 11.68 6.78
C ALA A 19 -4.86 10.88 7.91
N LEU A 20 -5.87 11.44 8.56
CA LEU A 20 -6.65 10.77 9.60
C LEU A 20 -7.40 9.56 9.04
N SER A 21 -7.99 9.68 7.86
CA SER A 21 -8.71 8.59 7.21
C SER A 21 -7.77 7.41 6.88
N ILE A 22 -6.58 7.69 6.33
CA ILE A 22 -5.55 6.68 6.08
C ILE A 22 -5.12 6.01 7.38
N CYS A 23 -4.88 6.80 8.43
CA CYS A 23 -4.51 6.30 9.75
C CYS A 23 -5.59 5.34 10.30
N VAL A 24 -6.85 5.79 10.33
CA VAL A 24 -7.96 4.99 10.85
C VAL A 24 -8.11 3.68 10.08
N ILE A 25 -8.09 3.72 8.74
CA ILE A 25 -8.22 2.50 7.92
C ILE A 25 -7.06 1.54 8.17
N THR A 26 -5.82 2.05 8.15
CA THR A 26 -4.61 1.23 8.33
C THR A 26 -4.63 0.52 9.69
N GLN A 27 -4.91 1.26 10.76
CA GLN A 27 -4.93 0.69 12.11
C GLN A 27 -6.14 -0.21 12.33
N THR A 28 -7.32 0.16 11.84
CA THR A 28 -8.52 -0.69 11.94
C THR A 28 -8.24 -2.05 11.30
N TYR A 29 -7.64 -2.07 10.11
CA TYR A 29 -7.28 -3.32 9.44
C TYR A 29 -6.24 -4.13 10.25
N PHE A 30 -5.17 -3.48 10.72
CA PHE A 30 -4.11 -4.12 11.48
C PHE A 30 -4.63 -4.75 12.80
N TYR A 31 -5.37 -3.98 13.60
CA TYR A 31 -5.93 -4.46 14.86
C TYR A 31 -7.07 -5.47 14.66
N TYR A 32 -7.82 -5.38 13.55
CA TYR A 32 -8.77 -6.43 13.16
C TYR A 32 -8.07 -7.77 12.89
N ARG A 33 -6.94 -7.77 12.15
CA ARG A 33 -6.14 -8.99 11.89
C ARG A 33 -5.55 -9.59 13.17
N LEU A 34 -5.41 -8.78 14.21
CA LEU A 34 -4.91 -9.17 15.52
C LEU A 34 -6.01 -9.55 16.52
N ASP A 35 -7.28 -9.42 16.16
CA ASP A 35 -8.45 -9.57 17.05
C ASP A 35 -8.38 -8.64 18.29
N ALA A 36 -7.93 -7.41 18.07
CA ALA A 36 -7.59 -6.44 19.11
C ALA A 36 -8.09 -5.01 18.79
N LEU A 37 -9.25 -4.90 18.13
CA LEU A 37 -9.84 -3.60 17.75
C LEU A 37 -10.00 -2.63 18.93
N TRP A 38 -10.23 -3.15 20.14
CA TRP A 38 -10.38 -2.34 21.35
C TRP A 38 -9.08 -1.59 21.74
N VAL A 39 -7.91 -2.09 21.35
CA VAL A 39 -6.61 -1.46 21.65
C VAL A 39 -6.45 -0.15 20.88
N MET A 40 -7.09 -0.03 19.71
CA MET A 40 -7.00 1.15 18.85
C MET A 40 -7.50 2.43 19.53
N SER A 41 -8.51 2.35 20.40
CA SER A 41 -9.08 3.53 21.09
C SER A 41 -8.16 4.10 22.17
N LEU A 42 -7.19 3.30 22.64
CA LEU A 42 -6.31 3.64 23.75
C LEU A 42 -5.01 4.30 23.28
N ILE A 43 -4.76 4.32 21.97
CA ILE A 43 -3.50 4.78 21.39
C ILE A 43 -3.72 6.11 20.66
N PRO A 44 -2.92 7.15 20.95
CA PRO A 44 -3.06 8.44 20.29
C PRO A 44 -2.76 8.33 18.78
N PRO A 45 -3.58 8.96 17.90
CA PRO A 45 -3.40 8.90 16.45
C PRO A 45 -2.04 9.40 15.94
N SER A 46 -1.34 10.22 16.73
CA SER A 46 -0.06 10.83 16.38
C SER A 46 1.08 9.83 16.19
N ILE A 47 1.01 8.65 16.81
CA ILE A 47 2.02 7.58 16.65
C ILE A 47 2.04 7.06 15.21
N TYR A 48 0.91 7.14 14.52
CA TYR A 48 0.70 6.56 13.19
C TYR A 48 1.04 7.50 12.03
N LEU A 49 1.59 8.69 12.32
CA LEU A 49 1.96 9.64 11.27
C LEU A 49 2.95 9.02 10.27
N LEU A 50 3.89 8.20 10.75
CA LEU A 50 4.82 7.46 9.90
C LEU A 50 4.10 6.46 8.98
N ASP A 51 3.02 5.83 9.43
CA ASP A 51 2.25 4.91 8.60
C ASP A 51 1.54 5.67 7.46
N VAL A 52 1.03 6.87 7.72
CA VAL A 52 0.45 7.75 6.68
C VAL A 52 1.51 8.11 5.63
N ILE A 53 2.72 8.48 6.06
CA ILE A 53 3.83 8.77 5.14
C ILE A 53 4.18 7.54 4.29
N LYS A 54 4.26 6.35 4.92
CA LYS A 54 4.52 5.09 4.19
C LYS A 54 3.46 4.81 3.13
N VAL A 55 2.18 4.98 3.44
CA VAL A 55 1.08 4.79 2.46
C VAL A 55 1.25 5.74 1.27
N ILE A 56 1.45 7.03 1.54
CA ILE A 56 1.61 8.04 0.49
C ILE A 56 2.84 7.75 -0.37
N ALA A 57 3.99 7.48 0.26
CA ALA A 57 5.23 7.15 -0.42
C ALA A 57 5.08 5.88 -1.29
N PHE A 58 4.44 4.84 -0.77
CA PHE A 58 4.20 3.59 -1.48
C PHE A 58 3.35 3.78 -2.73
N ILE A 59 2.30 4.60 -2.63
CA ILE A 59 1.45 4.96 -3.79
C ILE A 59 2.26 5.72 -4.83
N PHE A 60 3.05 6.72 -4.42
CA PHE A 60 3.89 7.49 -5.35
C PHE A 60 4.90 6.61 -6.08
N VAL A 61 5.60 5.73 -5.36
CA VAL A 61 6.54 4.77 -5.95
C VAL A 61 5.81 3.86 -6.94
N SER A 62 4.65 3.33 -6.57
CA SER A 62 3.86 2.45 -7.43
C SER A 62 3.44 3.14 -8.73
N ILE A 63 3.00 4.39 -8.65
CA ILE A 63 2.68 5.22 -9.82
C ILE A 63 3.91 5.36 -10.71
N PHE A 64 5.07 5.71 -10.13
CA PHE A 64 6.32 5.87 -10.87
C PHE A 64 6.76 4.59 -11.60
N VAL A 65 6.61 3.43 -10.94
CA VAL A 65 6.91 2.12 -11.53
C VAL A 65 6.01 1.85 -12.72
N VAL A 66 4.70 2.09 -12.60
CA VAL A 66 3.76 1.87 -13.71
C VAL A 66 4.09 2.79 -14.90
N PHE A 67 4.38 4.07 -14.66
CA PHE A 67 4.83 4.99 -15.72
C PHE A 67 6.16 4.54 -16.37
N GLY A 68 7.10 4.05 -15.57
CA GLY A 68 8.36 3.49 -16.07
C GLY A 68 8.13 2.29 -16.99
N LEU A 69 7.27 1.36 -16.56
CA LEU A 69 6.89 0.17 -17.34
C LEU A 69 6.18 0.54 -18.65
N GLU A 70 5.27 1.52 -18.62
CA GLU A 70 4.61 2.01 -19.82
C GLU A 70 5.63 2.61 -20.80
N SER A 71 6.58 3.41 -20.31
CA SER A 71 7.64 4.00 -21.15
C SER A 71 8.52 2.93 -21.80
N ILE A 72 8.88 1.89 -21.05
CA ILE A 72 9.63 0.73 -21.56
C ILE A 72 8.82 0.00 -22.63
N PHE A 73 7.55 -0.29 -22.37
CA PHE A 73 6.66 -0.92 -23.33
C PHE A 73 6.51 -0.08 -24.62
N GLY A 74 6.37 1.23 -24.48
CA GLY A 74 6.34 2.18 -25.58
C GLY A 74 7.62 2.15 -26.43
N LYS A 75 8.80 2.00 -25.80
CA LYS A 75 10.08 1.85 -26.52
C LYS A 75 10.15 0.51 -27.26
N ILE A 76 9.75 -0.59 -26.62
CA ILE A 76 9.76 -1.94 -27.22
C ILE A 76 8.81 -1.97 -28.44
N THR A 77 7.58 -1.47 -28.28
CA THR A 77 6.60 -1.43 -29.36
C THR A 77 7.02 -0.52 -30.51
N LYS A 78 7.68 0.62 -30.24
CA LYS A 78 8.27 1.47 -31.30
C LYS A 78 9.38 0.75 -32.06
N LYS A 79 10.25 0.00 -31.37
CA LYS A 79 11.34 -0.76 -31.98
C LYS A 79 10.84 -1.92 -32.84
N ASN A 80 9.77 -2.59 -32.41
CA ASN A 80 9.21 -3.76 -33.07
C ASN A 80 8.10 -3.44 -34.09
N ARG A 81 7.71 -2.16 -34.25
CA ARG A 81 6.77 -1.75 -35.29
C ARG A 81 7.45 -1.81 -36.66
N HIS A 82 7.16 -2.87 -37.41
CA HIS A 82 7.33 -2.82 -38.86
C HIS A 82 6.51 -1.65 -39.41
N LYS A 83 7.13 -0.78 -40.20
CA LYS A 83 6.47 0.35 -40.87
C LYS A 83 5.49 -0.21 -41.92
N ILE A 84 4.29 -0.58 -41.49
CA ILE A 84 3.20 -0.89 -42.40
C ILE A 84 2.84 0.44 -43.09
N LYS A 85 3.17 0.57 -44.38
CA LYS A 85 2.70 1.68 -45.21
C LYS A 85 1.19 1.48 -45.42
N ILE A 86 0.39 2.24 -44.68
CA ILE A 86 -1.07 2.29 -44.91
C ILE A 86 -1.28 3.13 -46.17
N ARG A 87 -2.03 2.61 -47.14
CA ARG A 87 -2.44 3.38 -48.33
C ARG A 87 -3.57 4.32 -47.91
N TYR A 88 -3.36 5.63 -48.05
CA TYR A 88 -4.25 6.66 -47.55
C TYR A 88 -5.32 6.99 -48.58
N GLU A 89 -6.47 6.32 -48.54
CA GLU A 89 -7.59 6.61 -49.46
C GLU A 89 -8.87 7.08 -48.75
N ASN A 90 -9.13 6.70 -47.48
CA ASN A 90 -10.41 7.02 -46.82
C ASN A 90 -10.27 7.44 -45.33
N ILE A 91 -10.84 8.60 -44.96
CA ILE A 91 -10.75 9.21 -43.61
C ILE A 91 -11.47 8.36 -42.55
N GLU A 92 -12.62 7.76 -42.88
CA GLU A 92 -13.37 6.94 -41.92
C GLU A 92 -12.65 5.63 -41.58
N GLU A 93 -12.00 5.01 -42.56
CA GLU A 93 -11.19 3.81 -42.35
C GLU A 93 -9.97 4.11 -41.48
N ILE A 94 -9.34 5.27 -41.68
CA ILE A 94 -8.24 5.75 -40.82
C ILE A 94 -8.71 5.89 -39.37
N ARG A 95 -9.88 6.50 -39.16
CA ARG A 95 -10.44 6.66 -37.80
C ARG A 95 -10.71 5.30 -37.14
N LYS A 96 -11.31 4.36 -37.87
CA LYS A 96 -11.55 2.98 -37.38
C LYS A 96 -10.24 2.25 -37.07
N LEU A 97 -9.24 2.36 -37.94
CA LEU A 97 -7.91 1.76 -37.73
C LEU A 97 -7.18 2.35 -36.52
N LEU A 98 -7.22 3.67 -36.33
CA LEU A 98 -6.62 4.33 -35.17
C LEU A 98 -7.26 3.90 -33.86
N ILE A 99 -8.60 3.79 -33.82
CA ILE A 99 -9.34 3.31 -32.65
C ILE A 99 -8.97 1.85 -32.35
N LYS A 100 -8.95 0.99 -33.37
CA LYS A 100 -8.57 -0.43 -33.22
C LYS A 100 -7.13 -0.58 -32.72
N ASN A 101 -6.19 0.16 -33.29
CA ASN A 101 -4.79 0.14 -32.88
C ASN A 101 -4.58 0.68 -31.47
N ARG A 102 -5.33 1.72 -31.07
CA ARG A 102 -5.31 2.23 -29.70
C ARG A 102 -5.79 1.17 -28.71
N LYS A 103 -6.96 0.57 -28.97
CA LYS A 103 -7.52 -0.49 -28.11
C LYS A 103 -6.58 -1.71 -28.03
N SER A 104 -5.95 -2.09 -29.15
CA SER A 104 -4.96 -3.17 -29.17
C SER A 104 -3.70 -2.81 -28.37
N TYR A 105 -3.24 -1.56 -28.42
CA TYR A 105 -2.10 -1.10 -27.61
C TYR A 105 -2.42 -1.13 -26.11
N GLU A 106 -3.59 -0.63 -25.70
CA GLU A 106 -4.05 -0.64 -24.30
C GLU A 106 -4.15 -2.07 -23.77
N ASN A 107 -4.76 -2.99 -24.54
CA ASN A 107 -4.84 -4.41 -24.16
C ASN A 107 -3.46 -5.07 -24.04
N ASN A 108 -2.55 -4.80 -24.98
CA ASN A 108 -1.20 -5.38 -24.96
C ASN A 108 -0.34 -4.81 -23.83
N LEU A 109 -0.51 -3.53 -23.48
CA LEU A 109 0.13 -2.92 -22.32
C LEU A 109 -0.35 -3.58 -21.02
N LEU A 110 -1.65 -3.83 -20.88
CA LEU A 110 -2.22 -4.50 -19.72
C LEU A 110 -1.68 -5.92 -19.58
N LEU A 111 -1.66 -6.70 -20.68
CA LEU A 111 -1.05 -8.03 -20.70
C LEU A 111 0.44 -8.00 -20.32
N PHE A 112 1.20 -7.02 -20.85
CA PHE A 112 2.61 -6.86 -20.54
C PHE A 112 2.86 -6.59 -19.05
N ILE A 113 2.06 -5.71 -18.44
CA ILE A 113 2.21 -5.39 -17.02
C ILE A 113 1.77 -6.58 -16.16
N CYS A 114 0.68 -7.27 -16.49
CA CYS A 114 0.29 -8.50 -15.81
C CYS A 114 1.40 -9.55 -15.87
N LEU A 115 2.06 -9.70 -17.02
CA LEU A 115 3.17 -10.64 -17.19
C LEU A 115 4.36 -10.23 -16.30
N ILE A 116 4.77 -8.97 -16.30
CA ILE A 116 5.87 -8.48 -15.46
C ILE A 116 5.56 -8.64 -13.97
N VAL A 117 4.36 -8.27 -13.53
CA VAL A 117 3.94 -8.39 -12.12
C VAL A 117 3.90 -9.85 -11.70
N SER A 118 3.40 -10.75 -12.56
CA SER A 118 3.40 -12.20 -12.30
C SER A 118 4.82 -12.75 -12.20
N LEU A 119 5.73 -12.32 -13.08
CA LEU A 119 7.13 -12.75 -13.10
C LEU A 119 7.87 -12.24 -11.85
N PHE A 120 7.58 -11.01 -11.42
CA PHE A 120 8.11 -10.45 -10.17
C PHE A 120 7.54 -11.18 -8.94
N GLY A 121 6.24 -11.49 -8.92
CA GLY A 121 5.63 -12.27 -7.85
C GLY A 121 6.24 -13.67 -7.72
N PHE A 122 6.46 -14.36 -8.85
CA PHE A 122 7.14 -15.66 -8.87
C PHE A 122 8.57 -15.56 -8.33
N PHE A 123 9.30 -14.51 -8.71
CA PHE A 123 10.65 -14.25 -8.21
C PHE A 123 10.70 -14.01 -6.69
N LEU A 124 9.73 -13.27 -6.13
CA LEU A 124 9.66 -13.05 -4.68
C LEU A 124 9.36 -14.35 -3.90
N ILE A 125 8.49 -15.21 -4.44
CA ILE A 125 8.21 -16.53 -3.86
C ILE A 125 9.49 -17.39 -3.86
N PHE A 126 10.27 -17.34 -4.94
CA PHE A 126 11.54 -18.07 -5.05
C PHE A 126 12.58 -17.62 -3.99
N ILE A 127 12.57 -16.34 -3.61
CA ILE A 127 13.43 -15.78 -2.55
C ILE A 127 12.93 -16.15 -1.13
N GLY A 128 11.79 -16.83 -1.01
CA GLY A 128 11.24 -17.26 0.27
C GLY A 128 10.49 -16.16 1.03
N ILE A 129 10.16 -15.05 0.36
CA ILE A 129 9.28 -14.03 0.94
C ILE A 129 7.86 -14.59 0.97
N LYS A 130 7.32 -14.78 2.18
CA LYS A 130 5.94 -15.23 2.38
C LYS A 130 4.97 -14.10 2.02
N ILE A 131 4.60 -14.04 0.74
CA ILE A 131 3.52 -13.17 0.28
C ILE A 131 2.19 -13.82 0.66
N SER A 132 1.40 -13.17 1.51
CA SER A 132 0.03 -13.65 1.77
C SER A 132 -0.80 -13.54 0.48
N MET A 133 -1.71 -14.49 0.25
CA MET A 133 -2.60 -14.45 -0.92
C MET A 133 -3.38 -13.11 -0.97
N ILE A 134 -3.78 -12.62 0.21
CA ILE A 134 -4.45 -11.33 0.40
C ILE A 134 -3.56 -10.19 -0.10
N LEU A 135 -2.29 -10.15 0.31
CA LEU A 135 -1.34 -9.11 -0.13
C LEU A 135 -1.20 -9.08 -1.66
N SER A 136 -1.16 -10.24 -2.31
CA SER A 136 -1.06 -10.33 -3.78
C SER A 136 -2.30 -9.79 -4.50
N MET A 137 -3.51 -10.09 -3.99
CA MET A 137 -4.77 -9.62 -4.56
C MET A 137 -4.92 -8.11 -4.41
N VAL A 138 -4.62 -7.58 -3.22
CA VAL A 138 -4.74 -6.15 -2.91
C VAL A 138 -3.71 -5.35 -3.71
N PHE A 139 -2.48 -5.85 -3.85
CA PHE A 139 -1.45 -5.24 -4.70
C PHE A 139 -1.85 -5.24 -6.19
N GLY A 140 -2.43 -6.34 -6.68
CA GLY A 140 -2.97 -6.42 -8.04
C GLY A 140 -4.08 -5.40 -8.30
N ALA A 141 -5.02 -5.24 -7.35
CA ALA A 141 -6.07 -4.23 -7.44
C ALA A 141 -5.52 -2.79 -7.50
N MET A 142 -4.45 -2.51 -6.73
CA MET A 142 -3.78 -1.21 -6.76
C MET A 142 -3.18 -0.92 -8.15
N ILE A 143 -2.40 -1.85 -8.71
CA ILE A 143 -1.79 -1.69 -10.04
C ILE A 143 -2.87 -1.53 -11.12
N GLY A 144 -3.93 -2.34 -11.07
CA GLY A 144 -5.06 -2.23 -11.99
C GLY A 144 -5.73 -0.86 -11.95
N THR A 145 -5.89 -0.30 -10.75
CA THR A 145 -6.47 1.04 -10.55
C THR A 145 -5.57 2.14 -11.13
N ILE A 146 -4.26 2.07 -10.90
CA ILE A 146 -3.28 3.01 -11.47
C ILE A 146 -3.32 2.95 -13.01
N LEU A 147 -3.42 1.74 -13.57
CA LEU A 147 -3.50 1.56 -15.01
C LEU A 147 -4.73 2.21 -15.61
N ILE A 148 -5.91 1.92 -15.05
CA ILE A 148 -7.19 2.50 -15.50
C ILE A 148 -7.11 4.04 -15.49
N LEU A 149 -6.57 4.61 -14.41
CA LEU A 149 -6.40 6.07 -14.28
C LEU A 149 -5.50 6.67 -15.38
N ASN A 150 -4.50 5.91 -15.84
CA ASN A 150 -3.53 6.37 -16.82
C ASN A 150 -3.98 6.14 -18.27
N THR A 151 -4.53 4.96 -18.58
CA THR A 151 -4.92 4.58 -19.95
C THR A 151 -6.25 5.19 -20.37
N ASP A 152 -7.23 5.25 -19.46
CA ASP A 152 -8.58 5.70 -19.82
C ASP A 152 -8.75 7.22 -19.65
N LYS A 153 -8.53 7.92 -20.78
CA LYS A 153 -8.73 9.37 -20.86
C LYS A 153 -10.21 9.78 -20.92
N SER A 154 -11.14 8.84 -21.13
CA SER A 154 -12.57 9.13 -21.24
C SER A 154 -13.29 9.22 -19.88
N LEU A 155 -12.61 8.79 -18.81
CA LEU A 155 -13.13 8.82 -17.45
C LEU A 155 -13.51 10.24 -17.00
N THR A 156 -14.72 10.36 -16.45
CA THR A 156 -15.20 11.61 -15.86
C THR A 156 -14.36 11.99 -14.63
N ARG A 157 -14.26 13.30 -14.35
CA ARG A 157 -13.46 13.81 -13.23
C ARG A 157 -13.87 13.19 -11.88
N ASN A 158 -15.16 13.02 -11.64
CA ASN A 158 -15.67 12.45 -10.39
C ASN A 158 -15.26 10.99 -10.22
N PHE A 159 -15.29 10.21 -11.30
CA PHE A 159 -14.85 8.82 -11.26
C PHE A 159 -13.34 8.71 -11.01
N LYS A 160 -12.53 9.58 -11.62
CA LYS A 160 -11.08 9.66 -11.35
C LYS A 160 -10.78 9.98 -9.88
N LEU A 161 -11.51 10.92 -9.30
CA LEU A 161 -11.39 11.23 -7.86
C LEU A 161 -11.81 10.05 -6.98
N GLY A 162 -12.89 9.35 -7.35
CA GLY A 162 -13.32 8.13 -6.66
C GLY A 162 -12.27 7.02 -6.71
N LEU A 163 -11.66 6.79 -7.87
CA LEU A 163 -10.56 5.81 -8.03
C LEU A 163 -9.32 6.21 -7.22
N LEU A 164 -8.96 7.50 -7.18
CA LEU A 164 -7.88 7.99 -6.32
C LEU A 164 -8.17 7.75 -4.84
N GLY A 165 -9.41 8.01 -4.40
CA GLY A 165 -9.86 7.67 -3.04
C GLY A 165 -9.78 6.17 -2.75
N GLY A 166 -10.24 5.34 -3.68
CA GLY A 166 -10.11 3.88 -3.59
C GLY A 166 -8.66 3.42 -3.48
N LEU A 167 -7.75 4.06 -4.22
CA LEU A 167 -6.32 3.77 -4.19
C LEU A 167 -5.70 4.09 -2.83
N LEU A 168 -6.12 5.18 -2.18
CA LEU A 168 -5.70 5.50 -0.80
C LEU A 168 -6.18 4.43 0.20
N ILE A 169 -7.42 3.94 0.06
CA ILE A 169 -7.96 2.87 0.91
C ILE A 169 -7.17 1.57 0.71
N VAL A 170 -6.94 1.18 -0.54
CA VAL A 170 -6.17 -0.02 -0.89
C VAL A 170 -4.73 0.10 -0.37
N GLY A 171 -4.08 1.25 -0.54
CA GLY A 171 -2.73 1.50 -0.02
C GLY A 171 -2.66 1.41 1.50
N ALA A 172 -3.65 1.95 2.22
CA ALA A 172 -3.77 1.84 3.67
C ALA A 172 -3.88 0.38 4.14
N VAL A 173 -4.71 -0.42 3.46
CA VAL A 173 -4.85 -1.85 3.76
C VAL A 173 -3.55 -2.62 3.51
N ILE A 174 -2.84 -2.33 2.41
CA ILE A 174 -1.54 -2.95 2.10
C ILE A 174 -0.53 -2.69 3.21
N ILE A 175 -0.41 -1.44 3.66
CA ILE A 175 0.51 -1.09 4.76
C ILE A 175 0.10 -1.77 6.07
N GLY A 176 -1.20 -1.89 6.34
CA GLY A 176 -1.70 -2.65 7.49
C GLY A 176 -1.33 -4.15 7.43
N GLU A 177 -1.42 -4.77 6.25
CA GLU A 177 -1.03 -6.18 6.06
C GLU A 177 0.49 -6.36 6.13
N PHE A 178 1.29 -5.41 5.63
CA PHE A 178 2.76 -5.42 5.82
C PHE A 178 3.12 -5.33 7.30
N LYS A 179 2.50 -4.40 8.03
CA LYS A 179 2.68 -4.27 9.48
C LYS A 179 2.31 -5.57 10.20
N TYR A 180 1.25 -6.26 9.75
CA TYR A 180 0.87 -7.57 10.27
C TYR A 180 1.89 -8.68 9.95
N ALA A 181 2.41 -8.73 8.73
CA ALA A 181 3.41 -9.72 8.32
C ALA A 181 4.72 -9.58 9.13
N GLU A 182 5.10 -8.35 9.48
CA GLU A 182 6.31 -8.04 10.25
C GLU A 182 6.17 -8.30 11.75
N ILE A 183 4.99 -8.68 12.25
CA ILE A 183 4.73 -8.91 13.68
C ILE A 183 5.74 -9.87 14.32
N SER A 184 6.13 -10.92 13.58
CA SER A 184 7.10 -11.92 14.07
C SER A 184 8.53 -11.37 14.23
N ASN A 185 8.84 -10.27 13.54
CA ASN A 185 10.15 -9.62 13.54
C ASN A 185 10.19 -8.41 14.48
N LEU A 186 9.13 -8.16 15.26
CA LEU A 186 9.08 -7.05 16.19
C LEU A 186 10.07 -7.23 17.36
N PRO A 187 10.71 -6.15 17.84
CA PRO A 187 11.63 -6.18 18.97
C PRO A 187 10.99 -6.84 20.19
N LYS A 188 11.80 -7.57 20.97
CA LYS A 188 11.33 -8.24 22.18
C LYS A 188 11.53 -7.34 23.40
N VAL A 189 10.58 -7.37 24.31
CA VAL A 189 10.52 -6.53 25.51
C VAL A 189 10.36 -7.41 26.73
N THR A 190 11.15 -7.11 27.75
CA THR A 190 11.02 -7.70 29.09
C THR A 190 10.55 -6.63 30.08
N LEU A 191 9.55 -6.95 30.88
CA LEU A 191 9.03 -6.06 31.92
C LEU A 191 9.86 -6.18 33.21
N VAL A 192 9.99 -5.08 33.95
CA VAL A 192 10.73 -5.03 35.22
C VAL A 192 10.19 -6.06 36.23
N ALA A 193 8.87 -6.19 36.33
CA ALA A 193 8.19 -7.12 37.24
C ALA A 193 8.37 -8.61 36.87
N ASP A 194 8.74 -8.92 35.62
CA ASP A 194 8.87 -10.28 35.09
C ASP A 194 10.34 -10.62 34.70
N SER A 195 11.31 -9.83 35.17
CA SER A 195 12.74 -9.98 34.85
C SER A 195 13.25 -11.40 35.15
N GLU A 196 12.74 -12.05 36.19
CA GLU A 196 13.08 -13.43 36.57
C GLU A 196 12.38 -14.50 35.70
N LYS A 197 11.18 -14.21 35.17
CA LYS A 197 10.33 -15.19 34.46
C LYS A 197 10.57 -15.23 32.94
N ARG A 198 11.43 -14.35 32.40
CA ARG A 198 11.72 -14.20 30.96
C ARG A 198 10.45 -14.22 30.08
N ASN A 199 9.37 -13.59 30.54
CA ASN A 199 8.20 -13.40 29.68
C ASN A 199 8.59 -12.41 28.57
N LEU A 200 8.89 -12.94 27.38
CA LEU A 200 9.19 -12.16 26.20
C LEU A 200 7.86 -11.69 25.58
N TYR A 201 7.64 -10.38 25.63
CA TYR A 201 6.62 -9.72 24.84
C TYR A 201 7.26 -9.12 23.59
N HIS A 202 6.47 -8.85 22.56
CA HIS A 202 6.90 -8.10 21.39
C HIS A 202 6.39 -6.65 21.51
N LEU A 203 7.25 -5.69 21.15
CA LEU A 203 6.90 -4.28 21.08
C LEU A 203 6.09 -4.02 19.82
N LEU A 204 4.82 -3.68 19.96
CA LEU A 204 4.00 -3.23 18.82
C LEU A 204 4.24 -1.77 18.54
N GLU A 205 4.03 -0.94 19.56
CA GLU A 205 4.00 0.50 19.40
C GLU A 205 4.56 1.19 20.63
N GLN A 206 5.25 2.29 20.38
CA GLN A 206 5.86 3.09 21.43
C GLN A 206 5.37 4.53 21.28
N SER A 207 4.70 5.02 22.32
CA SER A 207 4.38 6.43 22.51
C SER A 207 5.48 7.11 23.34
N LYS A 208 5.32 8.42 23.60
CA LYS A 208 6.25 9.15 24.49
C LYS A 208 6.23 8.66 25.93
N THR A 209 5.13 8.06 26.38
CA THR A 209 4.92 7.70 27.79
C THR A 209 4.62 6.22 27.98
N ASN A 210 3.99 5.58 26.99
CA ASN A 210 3.44 4.24 27.08
C ASN A 210 3.94 3.40 25.91
N ALA A 211 3.99 2.09 26.10
CA ALA A 211 4.24 1.12 25.06
C ALA A 211 3.10 0.10 25.02
N VAL A 212 2.75 -0.30 23.80
CA VAL A 212 1.83 -1.39 23.53
C VAL A 212 2.68 -2.62 23.25
N ILE A 213 2.52 -3.63 24.10
CA ILE A 213 3.23 -4.89 23.97
C ILE A 213 2.21 -6.01 23.75
N PHE A 214 2.59 -7.01 22.97
CA PHE A 214 1.76 -8.20 22.80
C PHE A 214 2.57 -9.49 22.94
N LYS A 215 1.85 -10.57 23.22
CA LYS A 215 2.36 -11.93 23.21
C LYS A 215 1.33 -12.81 22.53
N ARG A 216 1.77 -13.70 21.64
CA ARG A 216 0.90 -14.74 21.09
C ARG A 216 1.12 -16.02 21.89
N ASP A 217 0.07 -16.52 22.51
CA ASP A 217 0.11 -17.79 23.21
C ASP A 217 0.14 -18.96 22.22
N LYS A 218 0.63 -20.12 22.67
CA LYS A 218 0.75 -21.34 21.85
C LYS A 218 -0.59 -21.80 21.26
N ASN A 219 -1.71 -21.41 21.88
CA ASN A 219 -3.07 -21.73 21.43
C ASN A 219 -3.60 -20.71 20.39
N GLY A 220 -2.79 -19.74 19.95
CA GLY A 220 -3.17 -18.73 18.97
C GLY A 220 -3.84 -17.47 19.56
N ALA A 221 -4.15 -17.46 20.86
CA ALA A 221 -4.68 -16.28 21.53
C ALA A 221 -3.63 -15.16 21.62
N ASN A 222 -4.01 -13.93 21.32
CA ASN A 222 -3.15 -12.76 21.44
C ASN A 222 -3.44 -12.05 22.77
N SER A 223 -2.41 -11.87 23.61
CA SER A 223 -2.48 -11.09 24.84
C SER A 223 -1.83 -9.73 24.59
N PHE A 224 -2.55 -8.64 24.92
CA PHE A 224 -2.07 -7.28 24.80
C PHE A 224 -1.96 -6.63 26.18
N LYS A 225 -0.91 -5.84 26.38
CA LYS A 225 -0.75 -4.98 27.56
C LYS A 225 -0.29 -3.60 27.11
N ILE A 226 -0.81 -2.58 27.78
CA ILE A 226 -0.31 -1.21 27.68
C ILE A 226 0.46 -0.96 28.97
N VAL A 227 1.74 -0.64 28.83
CA VAL A 227 2.66 -0.44 29.95
C VAL A 227 3.32 0.92 29.85
N ASP A 228 3.62 1.53 30.98
CA ASP A 228 4.43 2.74 30.98
C ASP A 228 5.87 2.39 30.59
N LEU A 229 6.58 3.31 29.92
CA LEU A 229 7.97 3.06 29.51
C LEU A 229 8.89 2.72 30.69
N ASN A 230 8.59 3.27 31.87
CA ASN A 230 9.36 2.99 33.10
C ASN A 230 9.19 1.55 33.61
N GLN A 231 8.18 0.82 33.11
CA GLN A 231 7.94 -0.60 33.43
C GLN A 231 8.70 -1.54 32.49
N ILE A 232 9.35 -1.01 31.45
CA ILE A 232 10.18 -1.77 30.51
C ILE A 232 11.61 -1.84 31.06
N HIS A 233 12.11 -3.06 31.24
CA HIS A 233 13.48 -3.30 31.70
C HIS A 233 14.49 -3.23 30.54
N SER A 234 14.17 -3.87 29.43
CA SER A 234 15.03 -3.89 28.24
C SER A 234 14.25 -4.17 26.98
N ILE A 235 14.72 -3.59 25.87
CA ILE A 235 14.25 -3.83 24.51
C ILE A 235 15.41 -4.49 23.76
N GLN A 236 15.20 -5.71 23.28
CA GLN A 236 16.20 -6.49 22.53
C GLN A 236 15.79 -6.58 21.07
N SER A 237 16.77 -6.44 20.18
CA SER A 237 16.53 -6.60 18.74
C SER A 237 16.37 -8.09 18.41
N VAL A 238 15.59 -8.43 17.38
CA VAL A 238 15.40 -9.83 16.97
C VAL A 238 16.71 -10.45 16.45
N THR A 239 17.69 -9.62 16.08
CA THR A 239 19.03 -9.98 15.60
C THR A 239 20.01 -10.47 16.67
N ASP A 240 19.67 -10.38 17.96
CA ASP A 240 20.59 -10.74 19.06
C ASP A 240 20.53 -12.23 19.49
N ASN A 241 19.96 -13.11 18.64
CA ASN A 241 19.89 -14.56 18.87
C ASN A 241 20.43 -15.36 17.69
#